data_AF-A0A2U2NCN6-F1
#
_entry.id   AF-A0A2U2NCN6-F1
#
_cell.length_a   1.000
_cell.length_b   1.000
_cell.length_c   1.000
_cell.angle_alpha   90.00
_cell.angle_beta   90.00
_cell.angle_gamma   90.00
#
_symmetry.space_group_name_H-M   'P 1'
#
loop_
_entity.id
_entity.type
_entity.pdbx_description
1 polymer ?
#
loop_
_entity_poly.entity_id
_entity_poly.type
_entity_poly.pdbx_seq_one_letter_code
_entity_poly.pdbx_strand_id
1 'polypeptide(L)'
;MVSARRPATVLTAFAAACAMALSLTSCASDSDRNDTNGDTTITSTSLGAVALFTPSDGITLSQQTPLNKWAKLTPDITDALVDAGFRKGDVSHTTSDSLDKQSRAIQDYVVDHLSSKGETSDSGITITPENTTLLVAPVVEADASTRQYGDYVSQELSTSGDEVTAEGSADADESSDSSSSDSSGSSKDEASADSSDTATDTTADNAQAEAVDRLVSSLKLAKESGMHVVLLGNSIEGYKPDAFAKFSDAQSIGRLQAEKIVAKLQLTKASKDNPKYIEVLLPYTPADAKGTAGDSTFAREAFRGIWQVLGAYYQKGVVKSPSGTLDAKTTENDWQLVAYDASKEGSSAKTLSTRLATDDGADSPTRIDAVLALNDYVASEVVTELDDLGYTGSAADINPQITISGIVGNITGKKDLSRQAVPDPIKSPENDDANTSDGSGSGKDSTATDKAKDAQWPLVTGYGAYVSNIPSVVNGKQWMTGMENRKAFASDIAEACTRLNKGQELESMVSVRNTQVGGVKKVPTINEPLLAVSASNLKATLIDPGYITLADAGL
;
A
#
# COMPACT_ATOMS: atom_id res chain seq x y z
N MET A 1 -25.70 -38.31 40.79
CA MET A 1 -26.27 -39.65 40.51
C MET A 1 -26.47 -39.76 39.01
N VAL A 2 -25.60 -40.53 38.32
CA VAL A 2 -25.95 -41.75 37.53
C VAL A 2 -26.60 -41.39 36.18
N SER A 3 -26.18 -41.81 34.98
CA SER A 3 -25.06 -42.57 34.41
C SER A 3 -25.20 -42.39 32.88
N ALA A 4 -24.14 -42.04 32.16
CA ALA A 4 -23.41 -42.90 31.21
C ALA A 4 -24.24 -43.71 30.18
N ARG A 5 -23.98 -43.46 28.89
CA ARG A 5 -23.67 -44.48 27.84
C ARG A 5 -23.11 -43.82 26.56
N ARG A 6 -21.87 -44.19 26.21
CA ARG A 6 -21.21 -44.10 24.88
C ARG A 6 -21.53 -45.40 24.07
N PRO A 7 -20.89 -45.71 22.92
CA PRO A 7 -20.78 -45.01 21.62
C PRO A 7 -21.15 -45.96 20.43
N ALA A 8 -21.21 -45.46 19.19
CA ALA A 8 -21.02 -46.32 18.00
C ALA A 8 -20.44 -45.54 16.81
N THR A 9 -19.24 -45.94 16.44
CA THR A 9 -18.47 -45.59 15.25
C THR A 9 -19.12 -46.15 13.98
N VAL A 10 -19.20 -45.39 12.89
CA VAL A 10 -19.29 -45.95 11.53
C VAL A 10 -18.25 -45.26 10.67
N LEU A 11 -17.28 -46.07 10.25
CA LEU A 11 -16.21 -45.79 9.32
C LEU A 11 -16.68 -46.32 7.96
N THR A 12 -16.66 -45.52 6.89
CA THR A 12 -16.91 -46.02 5.54
C THR A 12 -15.76 -45.60 4.63
N ALA A 13 -14.95 -46.59 4.27
CA ALA A 13 -13.91 -46.53 3.25
C ALA A 13 -14.23 -47.58 2.18
N PHE A 14 -14.25 -47.18 0.91
CA PHE A 14 -14.11 -48.05 -0.28
C PHE A 14 -13.52 -47.15 -1.39
N ALA A 15 -12.22 -47.23 -1.66
CA ALA A 15 -11.52 -48.23 -2.50
C ALA A 15 -11.56 -47.88 -3.99
N ALA A 16 -10.43 -47.33 -4.45
CA ALA A 16 -10.01 -47.21 -5.83
C ALA A 16 -9.46 -48.54 -6.35
N ALA A 17 -9.65 -48.85 -7.65
CA ALA A 17 -8.71 -49.60 -8.48
C ALA A 17 -9.16 -49.69 -9.96
N CYS A 18 -8.24 -49.28 -10.86
CA CYS A 18 -7.82 -49.96 -12.10
C CYS A 18 -8.84 -50.15 -13.26
N ALA A 19 -8.52 -49.99 -14.57
CA ALA A 19 -7.26 -49.72 -15.28
C ALA A 19 -7.54 -49.44 -16.79
N MET A 20 -6.58 -48.75 -17.44
CA MET A 20 -6.01 -48.92 -18.80
C MET A 20 -6.96 -49.06 -20.02
N ALA A 21 -6.99 -48.08 -20.93
CA ALA A 21 -6.08 -47.84 -22.06
C ALA A 21 -6.43 -48.62 -23.33
N LEU A 22 -6.84 -47.92 -24.39
CA LEU A 22 -6.57 -48.28 -25.79
C LEU A 22 -6.49 -47.00 -26.64
N SER A 23 -5.31 -46.78 -27.19
CA SER A 23 -4.98 -45.82 -28.24
C SER A 23 -4.90 -46.55 -29.59
N LEU A 24 -5.38 -45.90 -30.66
CA LEU A 24 -4.68 -45.64 -31.94
C LEU A 24 -5.55 -45.79 -33.20
N THR A 25 -5.30 -44.84 -34.11
CA THR A 25 -5.40 -44.89 -35.57
C THR A 25 -6.79 -44.96 -36.23
N SER A 26 -7.16 -43.86 -36.90
CA SER A 26 -7.95 -43.91 -38.13
C SER A 26 -7.17 -43.22 -39.25
N CYS A 27 -6.95 -43.97 -40.32
CA CYS A 27 -6.19 -43.60 -41.49
C CYS A 27 -6.91 -42.55 -42.36
N ALA A 28 -6.08 -41.86 -43.14
CA ALA A 28 -6.44 -41.03 -44.27
C ALA A 28 -7.28 -41.78 -45.32
N SER A 29 -8.20 -41.04 -45.94
CA SER A 29 -8.76 -41.35 -47.25
C SER A 29 -8.75 -40.08 -48.07
N ASP A 30 -7.96 -40.10 -49.13
CA ASP A 30 -7.89 -39.11 -50.19
C ASP A 30 -9.01 -39.42 -51.19
N SER A 31 -9.86 -38.45 -51.52
CA SER A 31 -10.81 -38.50 -52.64
C SER A 31 -11.25 -37.08 -53.02
N ASP A 32 -10.72 -36.67 -54.17
CA ASP A 32 -11.01 -35.53 -55.05
C ASP A 32 -12.29 -34.69 -54.83
N ARG A 33 -12.05 -33.36 -54.90
CA ARG A 33 -12.84 -32.28 -55.54
C ARG A 33 -14.29 -32.06 -55.11
N ASN A 34 -14.50 -30.96 -54.39
CA ASN A 34 -15.46 -29.94 -54.84
C ASN A 34 -15.08 -28.54 -54.34
N ASP A 35 -15.10 -27.56 -55.25
CA ASP A 35 -14.95 -26.13 -55.00
C ASP A 35 -15.97 -25.63 -53.98
N THR A 36 -15.48 -24.95 -52.93
CA THR A 36 -16.19 -23.85 -52.27
C THR A 36 -15.15 -22.96 -51.59
N ASN A 37 -15.13 -21.67 -51.96
CA ASN A 37 -14.47 -20.59 -51.21
C ASN A 37 -14.99 -20.61 -49.76
N GLY A 38 -14.25 -21.26 -48.88
CA GLY A 38 -14.44 -21.21 -47.44
C GLY A 38 -13.26 -20.48 -46.83
N ASP A 39 -13.46 -19.21 -46.49
CA ASP A 39 -12.56 -18.46 -45.62
C ASP A 39 -12.43 -19.26 -44.31
N THR A 40 -11.31 -19.98 -44.15
CA THR A 40 -11.12 -20.91 -43.03
C THR A 40 -10.59 -20.11 -41.86
N THR A 41 -11.49 -19.53 -41.06
CA THR A 41 -11.12 -18.84 -39.83
C THR A 41 -10.63 -19.88 -38.80
N ILE A 42 -9.33 -19.94 -38.57
CA ILE A 42 -8.77 -20.69 -37.44
C ILE A 42 -9.02 -19.87 -36.18
N THR A 43 -10.01 -20.26 -35.36
CA THR A 43 -10.12 -19.74 -34.00
C THR A 43 -8.93 -20.25 -33.20
N SER A 44 -7.92 -19.39 -33.00
CA SER A 44 -6.82 -19.71 -32.11
C SER A 44 -7.39 -19.98 -30.72
N THR A 45 -6.99 -21.09 -30.10
CA THR A 45 -7.22 -21.35 -28.67
C THR A 45 -6.33 -20.46 -27.78
N SER A 46 -5.74 -19.39 -28.35
CA SER A 46 -4.87 -18.45 -27.65
C SER A 46 -5.75 -17.50 -26.83
N LEU A 47 -5.38 -17.26 -25.57
CA LEU A 47 -5.95 -16.18 -24.76
C LEU A 47 -5.50 -14.79 -25.26
N GLY A 48 -4.70 -14.75 -26.32
CA GLY A 48 -4.08 -13.57 -26.86
C GLY A 48 -2.86 -13.14 -26.07
N ALA A 49 -2.49 -11.87 -26.19
CA ALA A 49 -1.26 -11.33 -25.66
C ALA A 49 -1.47 -10.37 -24.49
N VAL A 50 -0.43 -10.21 -23.67
CA VAL A 50 -0.34 -9.20 -22.62
C VAL A 50 1.01 -8.49 -22.72
N ALA A 51 0.98 -7.16 -22.71
CA ALA A 51 2.19 -6.36 -22.67
C ALA A 51 2.23 -5.53 -21.39
N LEU A 52 3.26 -5.77 -20.59
CA LEU A 52 3.47 -5.17 -19.27
C LEU A 52 4.47 -4.01 -19.39
N PHE A 53 4.04 -2.80 -19.05
CA PHE A 53 4.90 -1.61 -19.01
C PHE A 53 4.99 -1.11 -17.58
N THR A 54 6.14 -1.30 -16.93
CA THR A 54 6.33 -0.96 -15.51
C THR A 54 7.49 0.02 -15.31
N PRO A 55 7.50 0.76 -14.19
CA PRO A 55 8.68 1.47 -13.76
C PRO A 55 9.85 0.51 -13.51
N SER A 56 11.06 1.04 -13.66
CA SER A 56 12.27 0.40 -13.14
C SER A 56 12.39 0.71 -11.66
N ASP A 57 12.72 -0.29 -10.85
CA ASP A 57 13.05 -0.03 -9.45
C ASP A 57 14.32 0.83 -9.40
N GLY A 58 14.30 1.90 -8.61
CA GLY A 58 15.49 2.71 -8.38
C GLY A 58 16.59 1.89 -7.68
N ILE A 59 17.86 2.22 -7.95
CA ILE A 59 18.99 1.62 -7.23
C ILE A 59 18.88 1.99 -5.75
N THR A 60 18.61 0.99 -4.92
CA THR A 60 18.61 1.10 -3.46
C THR A 60 19.84 0.38 -2.94
N LEU A 61 20.88 1.15 -2.58
CA LEU A 61 22.12 0.62 -1.98
C LEU A 61 21.94 0.25 -0.50
N SER A 62 20.81 0.63 0.11
CA SER A 62 20.50 0.36 1.51
C SER A 62 19.81 -1.00 1.68
N GLN A 63 20.14 -1.70 2.78
CA GLN A 63 19.42 -2.91 3.19
C GLN A 63 17.98 -2.61 3.69
N GLN A 64 17.67 -1.35 3.98
CA GLN A 64 16.33 -0.89 4.37
C GLN A 64 15.47 -0.66 3.13
N THR A 65 15.13 -1.75 2.45
CA THR A 65 14.33 -1.71 1.22
C THR A 65 12.98 -2.38 1.45
N PRO A 66 11.86 -1.72 1.13
CA PRO A 66 10.53 -2.33 1.18
C PRO A 66 10.40 -3.52 0.22
N LEU A 67 9.55 -4.49 0.56
CA LEU A 67 9.19 -5.61 -0.33
C LEU A 67 8.25 -5.21 -1.47
N ASN A 68 7.69 -4.01 -1.40
CA ASN A 68 6.80 -3.43 -2.40
C ASN A 68 7.61 -2.86 -3.58
N LYS A 69 8.07 -3.73 -4.49
CA LYS A 69 8.98 -3.41 -5.61
C LYS A 69 8.53 -4.01 -6.94
N TRP A 70 8.60 -3.24 -8.04
CA TRP A 70 8.16 -3.71 -9.37
C TRP A 70 8.92 -4.95 -9.83
N ALA A 71 10.22 -5.08 -9.53
CA ALA A 71 10.99 -6.28 -9.82
C ALA A 71 10.48 -7.54 -9.09
N LYS A 72 9.61 -7.38 -8.10
CA LYS A 72 8.94 -8.49 -7.40
C LYS A 72 7.51 -8.73 -7.89
N LEU A 73 6.76 -7.68 -8.22
CA LEU A 73 5.38 -7.82 -8.74
C LEU A 73 5.32 -8.24 -10.21
N THR A 74 6.23 -7.76 -11.05
CA THR A 74 6.25 -8.14 -12.47
C THR A 74 6.35 -9.66 -12.66
N PRO A 75 7.29 -10.38 -12.00
CA PRO A 75 7.31 -11.83 -12.05
C PRO A 75 6.02 -12.46 -11.52
N ASP A 76 5.47 -11.95 -10.41
CA ASP A 76 4.20 -12.46 -9.86
C ASP A 76 3.05 -12.37 -10.87
N ILE A 77 2.91 -11.23 -11.56
CA ILE A 77 1.90 -11.04 -12.62
C ILE A 77 2.17 -11.99 -13.79
N THR A 78 3.43 -12.13 -14.20
CA THR A 78 3.82 -13.01 -15.31
C THR A 78 3.47 -14.47 -15.01
N ASP A 79 3.81 -14.94 -13.81
CA ASP A 79 3.51 -16.29 -13.36
C ASP A 79 1.99 -16.50 -13.27
N ALA A 80 1.24 -15.53 -12.71
CA ALA A 80 -0.22 -15.59 -12.65
C ALA A 80 -0.89 -15.61 -14.03
N LEU A 81 -0.37 -14.86 -15.02
CA LEU A 81 -0.83 -14.91 -16.40
C LEU A 81 -0.59 -16.28 -17.04
N VAL A 82 0.59 -16.86 -16.83
CA VAL A 82 0.91 -18.20 -17.34
C VAL A 82 0.01 -19.25 -16.68
N ASP A 83 -0.21 -19.17 -15.38
CA ASP A 83 -1.11 -20.05 -14.63
C ASP A 83 -2.57 -19.90 -15.08
N ALA A 84 -2.98 -18.70 -15.49
CA ALA A 84 -4.30 -18.42 -16.07
C ALA A 84 -4.45 -18.95 -17.52
N GLY A 85 -3.36 -19.41 -18.14
CA GLY A 85 -3.35 -20.07 -19.45
C GLY A 85 -2.77 -19.24 -20.60
N PHE A 86 -2.18 -18.07 -20.34
CA PHE A 86 -1.45 -17.33 -21.36
C PHE A 86 -0.17 -18.07 -21.74
N ARG A 87 0.19 -18.09 -23.04
CA ARG A 87 1.49 -18.65 -23.43
C ARG A 87 2.58 -17.68 -22.96
N LYS A 88 3.66 -18.23 -22.40
CA LYS A 88 4.82 -17.42 -21.96
C LYS A 88 5.38 -16.52 -23.07
N GLY A 89 5.29 -16.94 -24.34
CA GLY A 89 5.73 -16.15 -25.50
C GLY A 89 4.83 -14.95 -25.83
N ASP A 90 3.60 -14.94 -25.34
CA ASP A 90 2.63 -13.86 -25.58
C ASP A 90 2.56 -12.86 -24.42
N VAL A 91 3.39 -13.05 -23.39
CA VAL A 91 3.55 -12.11 -22.28
C VAL A 91 4.87 -11.39 -22.45
N SER A 92 4.80 -10.10 -22.80
CA SER A 92 5.96 -9.22 -22.93
C SER A 92 6.05 -8.27 -21.74
N HIS A 93 7.28 -7.87 -21.40
CA HIS A 93 7.53 -6.92 -20.32
C HIS A 93 8.60 -5.91 -20.73
N THR A 94 8.31 -4.64 -20.46
CA THR A 94 9.20 -3.50 -20.70
C THR A 94 9.27 -2.66 -19.43
N THR A 95 10.48 -2.40 -18.94
CA THR A 95 10.72 -1.47 -17.83
C THR A 95 11.21 -0.12 -18.33
N SER A 96 10.83 0.96 -17.66
CA SER A 96 11.32 2.31 -17.94
C SER A 96 11.61 3.08 -16.66
N ASP A 97 12.69 3.85 -16.64
CA ASP A 97 13.12 4.67 -15.50
C ASP A 97 12.58 6.11 -15.57
N SER A 98 11.92 6.49 -16.67
CA SER A 98 11.25 7.79 -16.83
C SER A 98 9.96 7.66 -17.63
N LEU A 99 9.04 8.60 -17.42
CA LEU A 99 7.79 8.68 -18.16
C LEU A 99 8.03 8.92 -19.68
N ASP A 100 9.05 9.71 -20.03
CA ASP A 100 9.40 9.94 -21.44
C ASP A 100 9.75 8.63 -22.16
N LYS A 101 10.62 7.79 -21.58
CA LYS A 101 10.98 6.49 -22.15
C LYS A 101 9.80 5.53 -22.18
N GLN A 102 9.01 5.50 -21.11
CA GLN A 102 7.85 4.60 -21.04
C GLN A 102 6.81 4.93 -22.10
N SER A 103 6.45 6.21 -22.23
CA SER A 103 5.49 6.67 -23.24
C SER A 103 5.96 6.41 -24.68
N ARG A 104 7.27 6.49 -24.96
CA ARG A 104 7.84 6.09 -26.27
C ARG A 104 7.74 4.58 -26.48
N ALA A 105 8.12 3.78 -25.48
CA ALA A 105 8.03 2.33 -25.58
C ALA A 105 6.59 1.83 -25.81
N ILE A 106 5.61 2.46 -25.16
CA ILE A 106 4.18 2.17 -25.39
C ILE A 106 3.76 2.61 -26.80
N GLN A 107 4.17 3.80 -27.23
CA GLN A 107 3.90 4.29 -28.59
C GLN A 107 4.43 3.32 -29.65
N ASP A 108 5.70 2.93 -29.54
CA ASP A 108 6.37 2.01 -30.46
C ASP A 108 5.63 0.67 -30.50
N TYR A 109 5.29 0.10 -29.33
CA TYR A 109 4.54 -1.16 -29.26
C TYR A 109 3.17 -1.07 -29.96
N VAL A 110 2.42 0.01 -29.73
CA VAL A 110 1.09 0.20 -30.33
C VAL A 110 1.20 0.38 -31.85
N VAL A 111 2.19 1.15 -32.32
CA VAL A 111 2.42 1.38 -33.76
C VAL A 111 2.89 0.10 -34.46
N ASP A 112 3.78 -0.67 -33.85
CA ASP A 112 4.25 -1.95 -34.38
C ASP A 112 3.10 -2.98 -34.45
N HIS A 113 2.28 -3.05 -33.41
CA HIS A 113 1.09 -3.91 -33.38
C HIS A 113 0.13 -3.55 -34.52
N LEU A 114 -0.14 -2.26 -34.74
CA LEU A 114 -0.98 -1.79 -35.84
C LEU A 114 -0.38 -2.09 -37.22
N SER A 115 0.94 -2.00 -37.36
CA SER A 115 1.65 -2.28 -38.61
C SER A 115 1.62 -3.79 -38.95
N SER A 116 1.75 -4.65 -37.92
CA SER A 116 1.69 -6.11 -38.09
C SER A 116 0.29 -6.63 -38.45
N LYS A 117 -0.76 -5.90 -38.08
CA LYS A 117 -2.17 -6.21 -38.37
C LYS A 117 -2.52 -6.16 -39.88
N GLY A 118 -1.59 -5.68 -40.71
CA GLY A 118 -1.70 -5.60 -42.17
C GLY A 118 -1.01 -6.72 -42.96
N GLU A 119 -0.28 -7.65 -42.31
CA GLU A 119 0.37 -8.76 -43.02
C GLU A 119 -0.61 -9.92 -43.27
N THR A 120 -1.20 -9.97 -44.47
CA THR A 120 -1.82 -11.20 -45.00
C THR A 120 -0.75 -12.25 -45.20
N SER A 121 -0.91 -13.43 -44.58
CA SER A 121 -0.09 -14.59 -44.94
C SER A 121 -0.23 -14.87 -46.45
N ASP A 122 0.87 -15.25 -47.12
CA ASP A 122 0.95 -15.63 -48.54
C ASP A 122 -0.07 -16.74 -48.94
N SER A 123 -0.68 -17.37 -47.94
CA SER A 123 -1.72 -18.40 -48.02
C SER A 123 -3.16 -17.87 -48.10
N GLY A 124 -3.40 -16.55 -48.09
CA GLY A 124 -4.76 -15.98 -48.15
C GLY A 124 -5.61 -16.22 -46.88
N ILE A 125 -4.95 -16.60 -45.77
CA ILE A 125 -5.61 -16.79 -44.47
C ILE A 125 -5.58 -15.46 -43.71
N THR A 126 -6.75 -14.94 -43.38
CA THR A 126 -6.91 -13.79 -42.49
C THR A 126 -6.61 -14.24 -41.05
N ILE A 127 -5.43 -13.90 -40.54
CA ILE A 127 -5.10 -14.10 -39.12
C ILE A 127 -5.74 -12.93 -38.37
N THR A 128 -6.81 -13.20 -37.60
CA THR A 128 -7.34 -12.20 -36.68
C THR A 128 -6.25 -11.85 -35.67
N PRO A 129 -5.91 -10.57 -35.50
CA PRO A 129 -4.92 -10.15 -34.52
C PRO A 129 -5.34 -10.66 -33.14
N GLU A 130 -4.38 -11.25 -32.42
CA GLU A 130 -4.63 -11.78 -31.09
C GLU A 130 -5.10 -10.67 -30.15
N ASN A 131 -6.21 -10.88 -29.43
CA ASN A 131 -6.72 -9.92 -28.44
C ASN A 131 -5.59 -9.57 -27.47
N THR A 132 -5.32 -8.28 -27.30
CA THR A 132 -4.15 -7.83 -26.53
C THR A 132 -4.59 -6.91 -25.39
N THR A 133 -4.08 -7.18 -24.19
CA THR A 133 -4.23 -6.29 -23.02
C THR A 133 -2.90 -5.60 -22.72
N LEU A 134 -2.92 -4.27 -22.64
CA LEU A 134 -1.82 -3.45 -22.13
C LEU A 134 -2.00 -3.26 -20.62
N LEU A 135 -1.04 -3.73 -19.85
CA LEU A 135 -0.92 -3.48 -18.42
C LEU A 135 0.11 -2.37 -18.23
N VAL A 136 -0.33 -1.19 -17.82
CA VAL A 136 0.51 0.01 -17.79
C VAL A 136 0.55 0.59 -16.39
N ALA A 137 1.74 0.69 -15.81
CA ALA A 137 1.99 1.40 -14.58
C ALA A 137 2.73 2.70 -14.91
N PRO A 138 2.03 3.85 -15.00
CA PRO A 138 2.67 5.12 -15.35
C PRO A 138 3.83 5.46 -14.42
N VAL A 139 4.99 5.80 -14.99
CA VAL A 139 6.15 6.24 -14.20
C VAL A 139 5.86 7.61 -13.59
N VAL A 140 6.04 7.73 -12.27
CA VAL A 140 5.94 8.98 -11.50
C VAL A 140 7.22 9.15 -10.69
N GLU A 141 7.70 10.38 -10.55
CA GLU A 141 8.88 10.67 -9.74
C GLU A 141 8.49 10.79 -8.27
N ALA A 142 8.80 9.76 -7.48
CA ALA A 142 8.64 9.80 -6.03
C ALA A 142 9.88 10.40 -5.35
N ASP A 143 9.65 11.28 -4.38
CA ASP A 143 10.68 11.81 -3.48
C ASP A 143 11.29 10.72 -2.57
N ALA A 144 12.41 11.03 -1.94
CA ALA A 144 13.16 10.07 -1.11
C ALA A 144 12.36 9.54 0.10
N SER A 145 11.48 10.35 0.70
CA SER A 145 10.64 9.93 1.82
C SER A 145 9.48 9.02 1.37
N THR A 146 8.89 9.29 0.21
CA THR A 146 7.83 8.43 -0.36
C THR A 146 8.37 7.06 -0.80
N ARG A 147 9.62 6.97 -1.26
CA ARG A 147 10.26 5.68 -1.62
C ARG A 147 10.39 4.70 -0.46
N GLN A 148 10.35 5.18 0.79
CA GLN A 148 10.37 4.33 1.98
C GLN A 148 9.09 3.48 2.13
N TYR A 149 8.04 3.75 1.37
CA TYR A 149 6.79 2.98 1.42
C TYR A 149 6.72 1.90 0.32
N GLY A 150 7.68 1.93 -0.61
CA GLY A 150 7.73 1.07 -1.79
C GLY A 150 7.25 1.77 -3.05
N ASP A 151 7.39 1.07 -4.17
CA ASP A 151 7.28 1.67 -5.51
C ASP A 151 5.84 1.68 -6.04
N TYR A 152 4.88 1.25 -5.22
CA TYR A 152 3.47 1.12 -5.56
C TYR A 152 2.60 2.24 -5.05
N VAL A 153 3.13 3.09 -4.16
CA VAL A 153 2.34 4.16 -3.56
C VAL A 153 1.75 5.01 -4.67
N SER A 154 0.43 4.97 -4.78
CA SER A 154 -0.27 5.55 -5.92
C SER A 154 -0.16 7.06 -5.91
N GLN A 155 0.11 7.62 -7.08
CA GLN A 155 0.06 9.04 -7.39
C GLN A 155 -0.83 9.26 -8.61
N GLU A 156 -1.29 10.50 -8.79
CA GLU A 156 -2.05 10.90 -9.97
C GLU A 156 -1.16 11.70 -10.91
N LEU A 157 -1.18 11.32 -12.19
CA LEU A 157 -0.46 12.03 -13.23
C LEU A 157 -1.38 13.08 -13.85
N SER A 158 -1.06 14.35 -13.61
CA SER A 158 -1.80 15.49 -14.16
C SER A 158 -1.62 15.58 -15.66
N THR A 159 -2.69 15.94 -16.37
CA THR A 159 -2.63 16.26 -17.81
C THR A 159 -2.59 17.77 -17.98
N SER A 160 -1.88 18.26 -19.01
CA SER A 160 -1.79 19.68 -19.37
C SER A 160 -3.16 20.19 -19.85
N GLY A 161 -4.06 20.43 -18.89
CA GLY A 161 -5.47 20.68 -19.17
C GLY A 161 -6.29 21.18 -17.98
N ASP A 162 -5.68 21.83 -16.99
CA ASP A 162 -6.29 22.90 -16.17
C ASP A 162 -5.26 23.36 -15.12
N GLU A 163 -4.47 24.39 -15.45
CA GLU A 163 -4.00 25.28 -14.40
C GLU A 163 -5.23 26.04 -13.89
N VAL A 164 -5.96 25.44 -12.95
CA VAL A 164 -6.80 26.25 -12.07
C VAL A 164 -5.83 27.05 -11.23
N THR A 165 -5.65 28.31 -11.62
CA THR A 165 -5.13 29.35 -10.73
C THR A 165 -5.84 29.19 -9.41
N ALA A 166 -5.11 28.77 -8.38
CA ALA A 166 -5.59 28.72 -7.01
C ALA A 166 -5.77 30.15 -6.51
N GLU A 167 -6.82 30.82 -6.97
CA GLU A 167 -7.37 31.97 -6.26
C GLU A 167 -8.19 31.45 -5.09
N GLY A 168 -7.78 31.88 -3.90
CA GLY A 168 -8.34 31.44 -2.64
C GLY A 168 -9.86 31.60 -2.59
N SER A 169 -10.51 30.52 -2.19
CA SER A 169 -11.89 30.53 -1.73
C SER A 169 -12.00 31.40 -0.48
N ALA A 170 -12.48 32.63 -0.64
CA ALA A 170 -13.05 33.43 0.43
C ALA A 170 -14.52 33.68 0.09
N ASP A 171 -15.40 33.12 0.93
CA ASP A 171 -16.84 33.28 0.86
C ASP A 171 -17.28 34.75 1.01
N ALA A 172 -18.46 35.00 0.44
CA ALA A 172 -19.14 36.28 0.24
C ALA A 172 -19.45 37.09 1.51
N ASP A 173 -19.46 38.42 1.37
CA ASP A 173 -20.61 39.25 1.77
C ASP A 173 -20.67 40.60 1.02
N GLU A 174 -21.85 41.20 1.04
CA GLU A 174 -22.52 42.05 0.06
C GLU A 174 -22.04 43.50 -0.22
N SER A 175 -22.41 43.94 -1.43
CA SER A 175 -23.11 45.21 -1.78
C SER A 175 -22.38 46.40 -2.44
N SER A 176 -22.97 46.74 -3.60
CA SER A 176 -23.28 48.07 -4.14
C SER A 176 -22.29 48.80 -5.08
N ASP A 177 -22.85 49.05 -6.28
CA ASP A 177 -22.82 50.30 -7.05
C ASP A 177 -21.59 50.75 -7.84
N SER A 178 -21.72 50.49 -9.15
CA SER A 178 -21.87 51.52 -10.20
C SER A 178 -20.64 52.17 -10.84
N SER A 179 -20.68 52.06 -12.18
CA SER A 179 -20.37 53.11 -13.17
C SER A 179 -18.92 53.38 -13.61
N SER A 180 -18.71 53.05 -14.88
CA SER A 180 -18.17 53.89 -15.97
C SER A 180 -16.69 54.26 -16.05
N SER A 181 -16.18 53.92 -17.24
CA SER A 181 -15.44 54.75 -18.21
C SER A 181 -13.93 54.90 -18.10
N ASP A 182 -13.31 54.42 -19.19
CA ASP A 182 -12.41 55.14 -20.09
C ASP A 182 -10.91 55.28 -19.79
N SER A 183 -10.18 54.83 -20.83
CA SER A 183 -9.11 55.58 -21.53
C SER A 183 -7.69 55.60 -20.94
N SER A 184 -6.84 54.89 -21.68
CA SER A 184 -5.58 55.33 -22.32
C SER A 184 -4.42 55.88 -21.48
N GLY A 185 -3.20 55.45 -21.85
CA GLY A 185 -1.99 56.17 -21.44
C GLY A 185 -0.71 55.34 -21.48
N SER A 186 0.00 55.39 -22.60
CA SER A 186 1.33 54.85 -22.85
C SER A 186 2.44 55.57 -22.07
N SER A 187 3.45 54.85 -21.58
CA SER A 187 4.91 55.15 -21.65
C SER A 187 5.70 54.12 -20.82
N LYS A 188 6.51 53.26 -21.46
CA LYS A 188 7.98 53.36 -21.56
C LYS A 188 8.72 53.53 -20.23
N ASP A 189 9.47 52.51 -19.83
CA ASP A 189 10.91 52.63 -19.60
C ASP A 189 11.60 51.26 -19.60
N GLU A 190 12.69 51.18 -20.34
CA GLU A 190 13.59 50.04 -20.37
C GLU A 190 14.59 50.13 -19.21
N ALA A 191 14.83 49.00 -18.55
CA ALA A 191 16.09 48.73 -17.87
C ALA A 191 16.43 47.26 -18.06
N SER A 192 17.40 47.00 -18.94
CA SER A 192 18.06 45.70 -19.06
C SER A 192 18.78 45.38 -17.76
N ALA A 193 18.40 44.27 -17.13
CA ALA A 193 19.23 43.54 -16.19
C ALA A 193 19.26 42.08 -16.64
N ASP A 194 20.41 41.72 -17.18
CA ASP A 194 20.86 40.37 -17.45
C ASP A 194 20.84 39.56 -16.15
N SER A 195 19.94 38.58 -16.08
CA SER A 195 19.97 37.51 -15.07
C SER A 195 19.66 36.18 -15.76
N SER A 196 20.68 35.66 -16.43
CA SER A 196 20.76 34.24 -16.79
C SER A 196 20.80 33.40 -15.51
N ASP A 197 19.67 32.84 -15.07
CA ASP A 197 19.58 31.60 -14.26
C ASP A 197 18.12 31.20 -13.98
N THR A 198 17.29 31.03 -15.03
CA THR A 198 15.92 30.47 -14.87
C THR A 198 15.47 29.65 -16.09
N ALA A 199 16.42 29.11 -16.87
CA ALA A 199 16.10 28.41 -18.12
C ALA A 199 16.00 26.88 -17.98
N THR A 200 16.25 26.31 -16.79
CA THR A 200 16.33 24.85 -16.59
C THR A 200 15.05 24.19 -16.09
N ASP A 201 14.11 24.91 -15.45
CA ASP A 201 12.86 24.30 -14.94
C ASP A 201 11.78 24.20 -16.02
N THR A 202 11.62 25.22 -16.86
CA THR A 202 10.56 25.24 -17.88
C THR A 202 10.72 24.15 -18.94
N THR A 203 11.94 23.65 -19.17
CA THR A 203 12.19 22.57 -20.14
C THR A 203 11.85 21.18 -19.59
N ALA A 204 12.02 20.96 -18.28
CA ALA A 204 11.71 19.69 -17.63
C ALA A 204 10.19 19.48 -17.51
N ASP A 205 9.46 20.53 -17.10
CA ASP A 205 8.00 20.50 -16.98
C ASP A 205 7.33 20.28 -18.35
N ASN A 206 7.83 20.96 -19.40
CA ASN A 206 7.36 20.77 -20.76
C ASN A 206 7.62 19.33 -21.27
N ALA A 207 8.78 18.75 -20.96
CA ALA A 207 9.11 17.38 -21.36
C ALA A 207 8.22 16.34 -20.65
N GLN A 208 7.87 16.59 -19.39
CA GLN A 208 6.93 15.75 -18.65
C GLN A 208 5.52 15.85 -19.24
N ALA A 209 5.02 17.06 -19.51
CA ALA A 209 3.73 17.29 -20.15
C ALA A 209 3.63 16.59 -21.52
N GLU A 210 4.67 16.73 -22.37
CA GLU A 210 4.74 16.04 -23.66
C GLU A 210 4.74 14.50 -23.52
N ALA A 211 5.38 13.98 -22.47
CA ALA A 211 5.38 12.55 -22.19
C ALA A 211 4.00 12.04 -21.74
N VAL A 212 3.27 12.82 -20.93
CA VAL A 212 1.87 12.53 -20.56
C VAL A 212 0.98 12.52 -21.80
N ASP A 213 1.05 13.55 -22.62
CA ASP A 213 0.23 13.68 -23.84
C ASP A 213 0.49 12.53 -24.82
N ARG A 214 1.76 12.16 -24.99
CA ARG A 214 2.15 11.00 -25.81
C ARG A 214 1.61 9.69 -25.22
N LEU A 215 1.71 9.50 -23.91
CA LEU A 215 1.17 8.32 -23.24
C LEU A 215 -0.34 8.22 -23.48
N VAL A 216 -1.10 9.25 -23.15
CA VAL A 216 -2.56 9.28 -23.32
C VAL A 216 -2.96 9.04 -24.78
N SER A 217 -2.27 9.67 -25.73
CA SER A 217 -2.53 9.48 -27.16
C SER A 217 -2.30 8.04 -27.61
N SER A 218 -1.21 7.42 -27.15
CA SER A 218 -0.87 6.03 -27.47
C SER A 218 -1.86 5.05 -26.86
N LEU A 219 -2.31 5.29 -25.62
CA LEU A 219 -3.31 4.45 -24.96
C LEU A 219 -4.71 4.59 -25.59
N LYS A 220 -5.08 5.78 -26.08
CA LYS A 220 -6.31 5.98 -26.85
C LYS A 220 -6.25 5.22 -28.17
N LEU A 221 -5.15 5.34 -28.91
CA LEU A 221 -4.92 4.62 -30.16
C LEU A 221 -4.97 3.10 -29.95
N ALA A 222 -4.37 2.59 -28.87
CA ALA A 222 -4.45 1.18 -28.51
C ALA A 222 -5.90 0.70 -28.36
N LYS A 223 -6.72 1.44 -27.61
CA LYS A 223 -8.15 1.11 -27.43
C LYS A 223 -8.95 1.20 -28.73
N GLU A 224 -8.73 2.23 -29.54
CA GLU A 224 -9.34 2.39 -30.86
C GLU A 224 -8.97 1.24 -31.81
N SER A 225 -7.80 0.64 -31.64
CA SER A 225 -7.35 -0.52 -32.40
C SER A 225 -7.89 -1.86 -31.92
N GLY A 226 -8.65 -1.87 -30.81
CA GLY A 226 -9.25 -3.07 -30.21
C GLY A 226 -8.44 -3.71 -29.09
N MET A 227 -7.38 -3.06 -28.59
CA MET A 227 -6.64 -3.51 -27.41
C MET A 227 -7.37 -3.07 -26.13
N HIS A 228 -7.15 -3.78 -25.03
CA HIS A 228 -7.58 -3.34 -23.71
C HIS A 228 -6.46 -2.63 -22.98
N VAL A 229 -6.79 -1.65 -22.13
CA VAL A 229 -5.82 -0.94 -21.30
C VAL A 229 -6.23 -1.05 -19.83
N VAL A 230 -5.34 -1.60 -19.02
CA VAL A 230 -5.45 -1.62 -17.56
C VAL A 230 -4.33 -0.77 -16.97
N LEU A 231 -4.70 0.23 -16.17
CA LEU A 231 -3.74 1.04 -15.44
C LEU A 231 -3.44 0.39 -14.07
N LEU A 232 -2.18 0.43 -13.64
CA LEU A 232 -1.71 -0.16 -12.37
C LEU A 232 -1.11 0.92 -11.47
N GLY A 233 -1.61 1.04 -10.24
CA GLY A 233 -1.08 1.95 -9.22
C GLY A 233 -1.41 3.42 -9.47
N ASN A 234 -0.85 4.02 -10.53
CA ASN A 234 -0.98 5.44 -10.83
C ASN A 234 -2.09 5.70 -11.85
N SER A 235 -2.95 6.68 -11.54
CA SER A 235 -3.99 7.14 -12.46
C SER A 235 -3.48 8.24 -13.37
N ILE A 236 -4.15 8.44 -14.49
CA ILE A 236 -3.92 9.57 -15.39
C ILE A 236 -5.20 10.40 -15.41
N GLU A 237 -5.07 11.69 -15.12
CA GLU A 237 -6.20 12.61 -15.08
C GLU A 237 -6.99 12.59 -16.40
N GLY A 238 -8.33 12.51 -16.30
CA GLY A 238 -9.23 12.53 -17.46
C GLY A 238 -9.22 11.26 -18.34
N TYR A 239 -8.33 10.30 -18.09
CA TYR A 239 -8.23 9.07 -18.90
C TYR A 239 -9.06 7.92 -18.30
N LYS A 240 -9.88 7.26 -19.13
CA LYS A 240 -10.69 6.11 -18.74
C LYS A 240 -10.06 4.77 -19.21
N PRO A 241 -9.36 4.02 -18.34
CA PRO A 241 -8.92 2.68 -18.68
C PRO A 241 -10.10 1.68 -18.70
N ASP A 242 -9.86 0.48 -19.24
CA ASP A 242 -10.81 -0.63 -19.16
C ASP A 242 -10.88 -1.23 -17.76
N ALA A 243 -9.75 -1.20 -17.03
CA ALA A 243 -9.71 -1.45 -15.59
C ALA A 243 -8.58 -0.66 -14.91
N PHE A 244 -8.66 -0.53 -13.59
CA PHE A 244 -7.62 0.08 -12.77
C PHE A 244 -7.27 -0.85 -11.60
N ALA A 245 -6.00 -1.22 -11.43
CA ALA A 245 -5.55 -1.89 -10.22
C ALA A 245 -5.09 -0.83 -9.21
N LYS A 246 -5.91 -0.62 -8.18
CA LYS A 246 -5.63 0.38 -7.14
C LYS A 246 -4.71 -0.22 -6.08
N PHE A 247 -3.47 0.25 -6.02
CA PHE A 247 -2.54 -0.03 -4.92
C PHE A 247 -2.75 0.95 -3.75
N SER A 248 -1.99 0.78 -2.66
CA SER A 248 -2.03 1.65 -1.50
C SER A 248 -1.74 3.11 -1.85
N ASP A 249 -2.52 3.97 -1.25
CA ASP A 249 -2.27 5.40 -1.13
C ASP A 249 -1.84 5.72 0.32
N ALA A 250 -1.29 6.91 0.53
CA ALA A 250 -0.85 7.39 1.86
C ALA A 250 -1.96 7.26 2.91
N GLN A 251 -3.20 7.61 2.54
CA GLN A 251 -4.37 7.56 3.41
C GLN A 251 -4.68 6.13 3.87
N SER A 252 -4.63 5.15 2.98
CA SER A 252 -4.85 3.74 3.28
C SER A 252 -3.76 3.17 4.20
N ILE A 253 -2.51 3.60 4.03
CA ILE A 253 -1.37 3.22 4.89
C ILE A 253 -1.59 3.73 6.31
N GLY A 254 -1.90 5.03 6.45
CA GLY A 254 -2.19 5.64 7.75
C GLY A 254 -3.40 5.01 8.44
N ARG A 255 -4.49 4.79 7.68
CA ARG A 255 -5.72 4.14 8.17
C ARG A 255 -5.46 2.73 8.66
N LEU A 256 -4.74 1.90 7.88
CA LEU A 256 -4.40 0.53 8.26
C LEU A 256 -3.76 0.49 9.64
N GLN A 257 -2.69 1.27 9.86
CA GLN A 257 -1.94 1.27 11.11
C GLN A 257 -2.81 1.72 12.29
N ALA A 258 -3.59 2.78 12.11
CA ALA A 258 -4.52 3.27 13.10
C ALA A 258 -5.60 2.25 13.48
N GLU A 259 -6.21 1.56 12.51
CA GLU A 259 -7.22 0.53 12.75
C GLU A 259 -6.65 -0.65 13.55
N LYS A 260 -5.41 -1.05 13.24
CA LYS A 260 -4.71 -2.10 13.99
C LYS A 260 -4.45 -1.66 15.44
N ILE A 261 -4.02 -0.42 15.68
CA ILE A 261 -3.86 0.12 17.03
C ILE A 261 -5.19 0.13 17.80
N VAL A 262 -6.28 0.62 17.19
CA VAL A 262 -7.64 0.61 17.79
C VAL A 262 -8.01 -0.79 18.27
N ALA A 263 -7.82 -1.78 17.41
CA ALA A 263 -8.17 -3.17 17.71
C ALA A 263 -7.28 -3.77 18.81
N LYS A 264 -5.96 -3.56 18.74
CA LYS A 264 -4.99 -4.16 19.67
C LYS A 264 -5.06 -3.54 21.06
N LEU A 265 -5.23 -2.23 21.16
CA LEU A 265 -5.38 -1.52 22.44
C LEU A 265 -6.83 -1.51 22.97
N GLN A 266 -7.79 -2.04 22.19
CA GLN A 266 -9.22 -2.05 22.53
C GLN A 266 -9.74 -0.64 22.85
N LEU A 267 -9.43 0.35 22.02
CA LEU A 267 -9.74 1.76 22.32
C LEU A 267 -11.23 2.04 22.51
N THR A 268 -12.11 1.18 21.98
CA THR A 268 -13.55 1.22 22.23
C THR A 268 -13.95 0.99 23.69
N LYS A 269 -13.05 0.40 24.50
CA LYS A 269 -13.23 0.15 25.93
C LYS A 269 -12.39 1.08 26.81
N ALA A 270 -11.57 1.95 26.23
CA ALA A 270 -10.77 2.90 26.98
C ALA A 270 -11.67 3.96 27.65
N SER A 271 -11.22 4.51 28.78
CA SER A 271 -11.93 5.55 29.52
C SER A 271 -11.03 6.77 29.76
N LYS A 272 -11.63 7.89 30.16
CA LYS A 272 -10.88 9.11 30.49
C LYS A 272 -9.99 8.94 31.73
N ASP A 273 -10.39 8.05 32.63
CA ASP A 273 -9.67 7.76 33.87
C ASP A 273 -8.48 6.82 33.65
N ASN A 274 -8.49 6.07 32.54
CA ASN A 274 -7.38 5.23 32.09
C ASN A 274 -7.21 5.37 30.58
N PRO A 275 -6.73 6.52 30.10
CA PRO A 275 -6.56 6.75 28.68
C PRO A 275 -5.41 5.90 28.14
N LYS A 276 -5.38 5.74 26.82
CA LYS A 276 -4.25 5.17 26.09
C LYS A 276 -3.36 6.26 25.52
N TYR A 277 -2.05 6.04 25.58
CA TYR A 277 -1.05 7.01 25.18
C TYR A 277 -0.47 6.64 23.81
N ILE A 278 -0.74 7.47 22.81
CA ILE A 278 -0.37 7.20 21.42
C ILE A 278 0.39 8.39 20.84
N GLU A 279 1.56 8.13 20.28
CA GLU A 279 2.37 9.12 19.58
C GLU A 279 2.39 8.80 18.07
N VAL A 280 2.28 9.83 17.23
CA VAL A 280 2.29 9.68 15.76
C VAL A 280 3.56 10.32 15.21
N LEU A 281 4.38 9.55 14.50
CA LEU A 281 5.56 10.05 13.81
C LEU A 281 5.29 10.11 12.31
N LEU A 282 5.16 11.34 11.80
CA LEU A 282 4.88 11.60 10.39
C LEU A 282 6.14 12.15 9.69
N PRO A 283 6.97 11.30 9.07
CA PRO A 283 8.13 11.77 8.33
C PRO A 283 7.69 12.52 7.06
N TYR A 284 8.34 13.64 6.75
CA TYR A 284 8.24 14.28 5.43
C TYR A 284 9.56 14.97 5.07
N THR A 285 9.74 15.27 3.79
CA THR A 285 10.90 16.01 3.30
C THR A 285 10.45 17.43 2.93
N PRO A 286 10.82 18.47 3.71
CA PRO A 286 10.32 19.83 3.48
C PRO A 286 10.86 20.47 2.20
N ALA A 287 12.06 20.08 1.77
CA ALA A 287 12.67 20.52 0.53
C ALA A 287 13.57 19.42 -0.04
N ASP A 288 13.65 19.32 -1.35
CA ASP A 288 14.55 18.39 -2.04
C ASP A 288 16.02 18.82 -1.94
N ALA A 289 16.93 18.02 -2.49
CA ALA A 289 18.36 18.32 -2.48
C ALA A 289 18.74 19.61 -3.23
N LYS A 290 17.84 20.14 -4.07
CA LYS A 290 18.00 21.40 -4.82
C LYS A 290 17.39 22.59 -4.08
N GLY A 291 16.70 22.36 -2.95
CA GLY A 291 16.04 23.40 -2.16
C GLY A 291 14.61 23.71 -2.60
N THR A 292 14.05 22.94 -3.55
CA THR A 292 12.65 23.06 -3.98
C THR A 292 11.74 22.51 -2.90
N ALA A 293 10.65 23.24 -2.58
CA ALA A 293 9.69 22.80 -1.56
C ALA A 293 9.17 21.39 -1.87
N GLY A 294 9.25 20.50 -0.89
CA GLY A 294 8.82 19.11 -1.03
C GLY A 294 7.29 19.01 -1.04
N ASP A 295 6.79 17.98 -1.73
CA ASP A 295 5.36 17.68 -1.75
C ASP A 295 4.90 17.17 -0.38
N SER A 296 4.00 17.93 0.25
CA SER A 296 3.39 17.58 1.55
C SER A 296 2.15 16.70 1.42
N THR A 297 1.70 16.40 0.19
CA THR A 297 0.46 15.67 -0.08
C THR A 297 0.47 14.29 0.56
N PHE A 298 1.58 13.55 0.45
CA PHE A 298 1.69 12.24 1.07
C PHE A 298 1.51 12.32 2.61
N ALA A 299 2.23 13.22 3.28
CA ALA A 299 2.15 13.37 4.73
C ALA A 299 0.75 13.79 5.19
N ARG A 300 0.13 14.76 4.50
CA ARG A 300 -1.23 15.22 4.76
C ARG A 300 -2.25 14.09 4.63
N GLU A 301 -2.20 13.33 3.54
CA GLU A 301 -3.16 12.25 3.29
C GLU A 301 -2.94 11.05 4.21
N ALA A 302 -1.69 10.71 4.56
CA ALA A 302 -1.40 9.72 5.59
C ALA A 302 -1.99 10.11 6.94
N PHE A 303 -1.80 11.36 7.37
CA PHE A 303 -2.41 11.85 8.61
C PHE A 303 -3.93 11.88 8.55
N ARG A 304 -4.53 12.27 7.41
CA ARG A 304 -5.98 12.19 7.21
C ARG A 304 -6.48 10.76 7.45
N GLY A 305 -5.79 9.75 6.91
CA GLY A 305 -6.10 8.34 7.14
C GLY A 305 -6.04 7.94 8.61
N ILE A 306 -5.01 8.40 9.33
CA ILE A 306 -4.85 8.18 10.77
C ILE A 306 -5.99 8.87 11.55
N TRP A 307 -6.25 10.14 11.27
CA TRP A 307 -7.19 10.96 12.03
C TRP A 307 -8.65 10.50 11.85
N GLN A 308 -9.01 10.00 10.67
CA GLN A 308 -10.32 9.39 10.43
C GLN A 308 -10.62 8.20 11.36
N VAL A 309 -9.57 7.54 11.88
CA VAL A 309 -9.69 6.39 12.78
C VAL A 309 -9.47 6.79 14.24
N LEU A 310 -8.39 7.52 14.54
CA LEU A 310 -8.01 7.86 15.91
C LEU A 310 -8.67 9.13 16.44
N GLY A 311 -9.05 10.07 15.58
CA GLY A 311 -9.48 11.42 15.97
C GLY A 311 -10.64 11.41 16.97
N ALA A 312 -11.64 10.53 16.76
CA ALA A 312 -12.77 10.39 17.67
C ALA A 312 -12.36 9.95 19.09
N TYR A 313 -11.23 9.24 19.25
CA TYR A 313 -10.73 8.81 20.56
C TYR A 313 -9.96 9.92 21.28
N TYR A 314 -9.19 10.74 20.55
CA TYR A 314 -8.57 11.96 21.08
C TYR A 314 -9.63 12.98 21.51
N GLN A 315 -10.65 13.23 20.68
CA GLN A 315 -11.78 14.13 20.99
C GLN A 315 -12.56 13.69 22.24
N LYS A 316 -12.68 12.37 22.46
CA LYS A 316 -13.29 11.81 23.68
C LYS A 316 -12.35 11.85 24.89
N GLY A 317 -11.06 12.14 24.72
CA GLY A 317 -10.05 12.14 25.77
C GLY A 317 -9.69 10.74 26.32
N VAL A 318 -10.06 9.68 25.60
CA VAL A 318 -9.71 8.29 25.96
C VAL A 318 -8.38 7.86 25.31
N VAL A 319 -7.88 8.67 24.38
CA VAL A 319 -6.50 8.64 23.88
C VAL A 319 -5.86 10.00 24.14
N LYS A 320 -4.57 10.00 24.48
CA LYS A 320 -3.75 11.21 24.66
C LYS A 320 -2.42 11.02 23.94
N SER A 321 -1.84 12.11 23.43
CA SER A 321 -0.44 12.13 23.00
C SER A 321 0.45 12.43 24.21
N PRO A 322 1.49 11.61 24.48
CA PRO A 322 2.47 11.92 25.54
C PRO A 322 3.07 13.32 25.41
N SER A 323 3.40 13.73 24.19
CA SER A 323 4.00 15.03 23.89
C SER A 323 3.01 16.19 23.89
N GLY A 324 1.70 15.89 23.89
CA GLY A 324 0.64 16.88 23.74
C GLY A 324 0.53 17.45 22.32
N THR A 325 1.20 16.85 21.32
CA THR A 325 1.12 17.28 19.91
C THR A 325 -0.28 17.10 19.33
N LEU A 326 -1.02 16.10 19.81
CA LEU A 326 -2.41 15.82 19.43
C LEU A 326 -3.31 15.88 20.66
N ASP A 327 -4.45 16.57 20.52
CA ASP A 327 -5.44 16.74 21.59
C ASP A 327 -6.89 16.67 21.06
N ALA A 328 -7.85 17.03 21.93
CA ALA A 328 -9.27 16.98 21.58
C ALA A 328 -9.72 18.06 20.58
N LYS A 329 -8.88 19.06 20.29
CA LYS A 329 -9.15 20.17 19.37
C LYS A 329 -8.50 19.96 18.00
N THR A 330 -7.52 19.06 17.91
CA THR A 330 -6.91 18.65 16.64
C THR A 330 -7.98 18.19 15.63
N THR A 331 -7.72 18.47 14.36
CA THR A 331 -8.50 18.11 13.19
C THR A 331 -7.64 17.37 12.17
N GLU A 332 -8.24 16.84 11.11
CA GLU A 332 -7.51 16.17 10.03
C GLU A 332 -6.53 17.10 9.27
N ASN A 333 -6.66 18.43 9.42
CA ASN A 333 -5.80 19.41 8.77
C ASN A 333 -4.53 19.73 9.57
N ASP A 334 -4.45 19.32 10.84
CA ASP A 334 -3.33 19.68 11.74
C ASP A 334 -2.15 18.70 11.64
N TRP A 335 -1.92 18.13 10.47
CA TRP A 335 -0.89 17.13 10.23
C TRP A 335 0.52 17.65 10.56
N GLN A 336 0.77 18.96 10.43
CA GLN A 336 2.06 19.56 10.75
C GLN A 336 2.44 19.42 12.23
N LEU A 337 1.48 19.23 13.14
CA LEU A 337 1.76 19.06 14.57
C LEU A 337 2.57 17.79 14.87
N VAL A 338 2.45 16.78 14.01
CA VAL A 338 3.14 15.49 14.15
C VAL A 338 4.20 15.26 13.08
N ALA A 339 4.31 16.17 12.12
CA ALA A 339 5.29 16.13 11.05
C ALA A 339 6.69 16.50 11.52
N TYR A 340 7.72 15.91 10.90
CA TYR A 340 9.11 16.29 11.12
C TYR A 340 9.95 16.05 9.86
N ASP A 341 11.04 16.81 9.74
CA ASP A 341 12.00 16.70 8.65
C ASP A 341 12.78 15.37 8.73
N ALA A 342 12.46 14.46 7.82
CA ALA A 342 13.06 13.13 7.72
C ALA A 342 14.32 13.10 6.84
N SER A 343 14.78 14.24 6.32
CA SER A 343 15.95 14.30 5.43
C SER A 343 17.28 13.97 6.12
N LYS A 344 17.32 13.98 7.45
CA LYS A 344 18.53 13.74 8.27
C LYS A 344 18.44 12.40 8.97
N GLU A 345 19.53 11.63 8.90
CA GLU A 345 19.69 10.37 9.63
C GLU A 345 19.44 10.58 11.14
N GLY A 346 18.71 9.66 11.77
CA GLY A 346 18.39 9.71 13.20
C GLY A 346 17.34 10.77 13.59
N SER A 347 16.70 11.45 12.62
CA SER A 347 15.69 12.46 12.93
C SER A 347 14.45 11.87 13.60
N SER A 348 14.07 10.63 13.30
CA SER A 348 12.92 9.97 13.92
C SER A 348 13.21 9.65 15.38
N ALA A 349 14.39 9.08 15.65
CA ALA A 349 14.86 8.81 17.02
C ALA A 349 14.90 10.10 17.85
N LYS A 350 15.55 11.16 17.34
CA LYS A 350 15.61 12.46 18.01
C LYS A 350 14.22 13.08 18.26
N THR A 351 13.33 12.97 17.29
CA THR A 351 11.95 13.47 17.41
C THR A 351 11.21 12.72 18.52
N LEU A 352 11.31 11.39 18.54
CA LEU A 352 10.69 10.56 19.59
C LEU A 352 11.27 10.89 20.96
N SER A 353 12.59 10.95 21.09
CA SER A 353 13.31 11.31 22.32
C SER A 353 12.81 12.63 22.90
N THR A 354 12.68 13.65 22.05
CA THR A 354 12.18 14.98 22.44
C THR A 354 10.72 14.91 22.91
N ARG A 355 9.90 14.10 22.25
CA ARG A 355 8.46 13.97 22.55
C ARG A 355 8.17 13.12 23.79
N LEU A 356 9.10 12.25 24.18
CA LEU A 356 9.01 11.42 25.38
C LEU A 356 9.90 11.91 26.53
N ALA A 357 10.56 13.05 26.36
CA ALA A 357 11.45 13.63 27.36
C ALA A 357 10.74 13.73 28.72
N THR A 358 11.40 13.20 29.75
CA THR A 358 10.94 13.25 31.13
C THR A 358 11.47 14.48 31.84
N ASP A 359 10.78 14.92 32.88
CA ASP A 359 11.31 15.97 33.78
C ASP A 359 12.63 15.53 34.43
N ASP A 360 13.50 16.50 34.73
CA ASP A 360 14.78 16.26 35.40
C ASP A 360 14.57 15.51 36.73
N GLY A 361 15.15 14.31 36.84
CA GLY A 361 15.05 13.46 38.03
C GLY A 361 13.86 12.49 38.05
N ALA A 362 13.17 12.30 36.92
CA ALA A 362 12.20 11.22 36.77
C ALA A 362 12.89 9.83 36.89
N ASP A 363 12.27 8.94 37.66
CA ASP A 363 12.77 7.58 37.92
C ASP A 363 12.23 6.53 36.92
N SER A 364 11.40 6.93 35.95
CA SER A 364 10.79 6.06 34.94
C SER A 364 10.52 6.83 33.65
N PRO A 365 10.55 6.15 32.48
CA PRO A 365 10.25 6.80 31.21
C PRO A 365 8.79 7.24 31.14
N THR A 366 8.49 8.16 30.22
CA THR A 366 7.12 8.64 29.95
C THR A 366 6.24 7.48 29.48
N ARG A 367 5.08 7.26 30.09
CA ARG A 367 4.19 6.16 29.65
C ARG A 367 3.73 6.33 28.19
N ILE A 368 3.85 5.26 27.42
CA ILE A 368 3.35 5.18 26.03
C ILE A 368 2.79 3.78 25.75
N ASP A 369 1.62 3.70 25.11
CA ASP A 369 0.97 2.43 24.72
C ASP A 369 1.22 2.09 23.23
N ALA A 370 1.39 3.10 22.36
CA ALA A 370 1.75 2.89 20.95
C ALA A 370 2.50 4.07 20.32
N VAL A 371 3.43 3.75 19.41
CA VAL A 371 4.04 4.67 18.46
C VAL A 371 3.58 4.28 17.04
N LEU A 372 2.87 5.17 16.37
CA LEU A 372 2.53 5.01 14.97
C LEU A 372 3.72 5.51 14.12
N ALA A 373 4.62 4.58 13.80
CA ALA A 373 5.75 4.80 12.91
C ALA A 373 5.32 4.48 11.49
N LEU A 374 5.22 5.50 10.63
CA LEU A 374 4.46 5.39 9.38
C LEU A 374 5.07 4.38 8.38
N ASN A 375 6.38 4.13 8.43
CA ASN A 375 7.08 3.09 7.66
C ASN A 375 8.10 2.33 8.51
N ASP A 376 8.67 1.25 7.96
CA ASP A 376 9.64 0.40 8.66
C ASP A 376 11.00 1.07 8.91
N TYR A 377 11.40 2.04 8.08
CA TYR A 377 12.60 2.85 8.36
C TYR A 377 12.42 3.59 9.68
N VAL A 378 11.33 4.35 9.82
CA VAL A 378 10.98 5.07 11.07
C VAL A 378 10.82 4.09 12.22
N ALA A 379 10.17 2.93 11.99
CA ALA A 379 10.02 1.91 13.02
C ALA A 379 11.36 1.40 13.55
N SER A 380 12.38 1.26 12.69
CA SER A 380 13.71 0.82 13.11
C SER A 380 14.42 1.83 14.02
N GLU A 381 14.34 3.12 13.71
CA GLU A 381 14.87 4.19 14.56
C GLU A 381 14.09 4.29 15.89
N VAL A 382 12.75 4.16 15.83
CA VAL A 382 11.88 4.16 17.02
C VAL A 382 12.20 2.99 17.95
N VAL A 383 12.37 1.78 17.41
CA VAL A 383 12.71 0.61 18.23
C VAL A 383 14.05 0.80 18.94
N THR A 384 15.05 1.37 18.26
CA THR A 384 16.35 1.62 18.89
C THR A 384 16.21 2.66 20.01
N GLU A 385 15.54 3.78 19.72
CA GLU A 385 15.36 4.86 20.70
C GLU A 385 14.54 4.43 21.92
N LEU A 386 13.50 3.59 21.76
CA LEU A 386 12.75 3.06 22.90
C LEU A 386 13.61 2.17 23.81
N ASP A 387 14.58 1.45 23.27
CA ASP A 387 15.52 0.67 24.09
C ASP A 387 16.46 1.62 24.87
N ASP A 388 16.97 2.66 24.19
CA ASP A 388 17.83 3.69 24.80
C ASP A 388 17.12 4.51 25.89
N LEU A 389 15.82 4.78 25.71
CA LEU A 389 14.96 5.42 26.72
C LEU A 389 14.57 4.50 27.88
N GLY A 390 14.94 3.22 27.83
CA GLY A 390 14.76 2.27 28.93
C GLY A 390 13.41 1.56 28.97
N TYR A 391 12.67 1.52 27.85
CA TYR A 391 11.47 0.68 27.76
C TYR A 391 11.86 -0.80 27.68
N THR A 392 11.08 -1.66 28.33
CA THR A 392 11.40 -3.08 28.52
C THR A 392 10.27 -3.99 28.08
N GLY A 393 10.61 -5.22 27.67
CA GLY A 393 9.66 -6.19 27.14
C GLY A 393 9.44 -6.07 25.64
N SER A 394 8.25 -6.48 25.19
CA SER A 394 7.84 -6.52 23.79
C SER A 394 6.35 -6.21 23.62
N ALA A 395 5.93 -5.92 22.39
CA ALA A 395 4.51 -5.75 22.05
C ALA A 395 3.67 -7.05 22.22
N ALA A 396 4.32 -8.21 22.39
CA ALA A 396 3.64 -9.45 22.74
C ALA A 396 3.05 -9.39 24.17
N ASP A 397 3.67 -8.61 25.07
CA ASP A 397 3.28 -8.50 26.47
C ASP A 397 2.05 -7.61 26.69
N ILE A 398 1.74 -6.71 25.74
CA ILE A 398 0.54 -5.87 25.74
C ILE A 398 -0.75 -6.71 25.57
N ASN A 399 -0.63 -7.93 25.02
CA ASN A 399 -1.73 -8.90 24.98
C ASN A 399 -1.14 -10.34 24.96
N PRO A 400 -0.92 -10.96 26.14
CA PRO A 400 -0.04 -12.12 26.33
C PRO A 400 -0.53 -13.47 25.78
N GLN A 401 -1.56 -13.48 24.92
CA GLN A 401 -2.08 -14.70 24.28
C GLN A 401 -1.08 -15.34 23.30
N ILE A 402 0.07 -14.70 23.06
CA ILE A 402 1.10 -15.14 22.15
C ILE A 402 2.45 -14.91 22.83
N THR A 403 3.02 -15.94 23.45
CA THR A 403 4.39 -15.86 23.99
C THR A 403 5.40 -15.93 22.84
N ILE A 404 6.56 -15.26 22.97
CA ILE A 404 7.62 -15.28 21.95
C ILE A 404 8.05 -16.72 21.61
N SER A 405 8.12 -17.60 22.62
CA SER A 405 8.38 -19.04 22.40
C SER A 405 7.28 -19.73 21.57
N GLY A 406 6.02 -19.35 21.76
CA GLY A 406 4.90 -19.81 20.94
C GLY A 406 4.95 -19.29 19.50
N ILE A 407 5.44 -18.06 19.29
CA ILE A 407 5.66 -17.45 17.96
C ILE A 407 6.70 -18.24 17.19
N VAL A 408 7.90 -18.41 17.77
CA VAL A 408 9.00 -19.12 17.12
C VAL A 408 8.61 -20.59 16.88
N GLY A 409 7.88 -21.20 17.81
CA GLY A 409 7.32 -22.54 17.64
C GLY A 409 6.31 -22.66 16.50
N ASN A 410 5.48 -21.64 16.26
CA ASN A 410 4.54 -21.59 15.15
C ASN A 410 5.27 -21.37 13.80
N ILE A 411 6.23 -20.44 13.76
CA ILE A 411 6.95 -20.14 12.52
C ILE A 411 7.82 -21.32 12.08
N THR A 412 8.40 -22.07 13.03
CA THR A 412 9.17 -23.30 12.76
C THR A 412 8.31 -24.56 12.57
N GLY A 413 6.97 -24.43 12.55
CA GLY A 413 6.05 -25.52 12.24
C GLY A 413 5.80 -26.54 13.37
N LYS A 414 6.08 -26.18 14.63
CA LYS A 414 5.99 -27.10 15.79
C LYS A 414 4.81 -26.85 16.72
N LYS A 415 3.98 -25.81 16.53
CA LYS A 415 2.80 -25.56 17.39
C LYS A 415 1.79 -24.56 16.81
N ASP A 416 0.49 -24.85 16.94
CA ASP A 416 -0.60 -23.89 16.66
C ASP A 416 -0.68 -22.83 17.77
N LEU A 417 -0.76 -21.54 17.41
CA LEU A 417 -0.96 -20.44 18.36
C LEU A 417 -2.38 -20.50 18.94
N SER A 418 -2.49 -20.92 20.20
CA SER A 418 -3.75 -21.02 20.91
C SER A 418 -4.30 -19.62 21.20
N ARG A 419 -5.39 -19.22 20.54
CA ARG A 419 -6.11 -17.98 20.83
C ARG A 419 -7.19 -18.26 21.88
N GLN A 420 -7.01 -17.81 23.12
CA GLN A 420 -8.10 -17.79 24.11
C GLN A 420 -8.55 -16.36 24.42
N ALA A 421 -9.76 -16.25 24.98
CA ALA A 421 -10.39 -14.96 25.30
C ALA A 421 -9.55 -14.16 26.30
N VAL A 422 -9.52 -12.85 26.07
CA VAL A 422 -8.75 -11.85 26.84
C VAL A 422 -9.21 -11.85 28.31
N PRO A 423 -8.29 -11.93 29.30
CA PRO A 423 -8.63 -11.64 30.69
C PRO A 423 -9.16 -10.22 30.80
N ASP A 424 -10.26 -10.03 31.53
CA ASP A 424 -10.88 -8.72 31.70
C ASP A 424 -9.88 -7.66 32.17
N PRO A 425 -10.08 -6.38 31.80
CA PRO A 425 -9.33 -5.29 32.39
C PRO A 425 -9.34 -5.44 33.91
N ILE A 426 -8.17 -5.34 34.54
CA ILE A 426 -8.12 -5.16 35.99
C ILE A 426 -8.96 -3.94 36.29
N LYS A 427 -10.15 -4.15 36.85
CA LYS A 427 -10.94 -3.08 37.46
C LYS A 427 -10.03 -2.39 38.46
N SER A 428 -9.95 -1.06 38.41
CA SER A 428 -9.45 -0.29 39.55
C SER A 428 -10.17 -0.78 40.81
N PRO A 429 -9.49 -0.86 41.97
CA PRO A 429 -10.15 -1.25 43.20
C PRO A 429 -11.40 -0.38 43.37
N GLU A 430 -12.57 -1.01 43.42
CA GLU A 430 -13.78 -0.34 43.88
C GLU A 430 -13.46 0.18 45.28
N ASN A 431 -13.74 1.47 45.53
CA ASN A 431 -13.74 2.03 46.88
C ASN A 431 -14.88 1.34 47.65
N ASP A 432 -14.63 0.15 48.15
CA ASP A 432 -15.46 -0.45 49.18
C ASP A 432 -15.14 0.27 50.49
N ASP A 433 -15.99 1.23 50.82
CA ASP A 433 -16.16 1.75 52.17
C ASP A 433 -16.59 0.59 53.10
N ALA A 434 -15.63 -0.21 53.54
CA ALA A 434 -15.80 -1.20 54.58
C ALA A 434 -14.64 -1.12 55.57
N ASN A 435 -14.83 -0.20 56.51
CA ASN A 435 -14.09 -0.01 57.75
C ASN A 435 -13.68 -1.35 58.40
N THR A 436 -12.42 -1.76 58.25
CA THR A 436 -11.72 -2.64 59.19
C THR A 436 -10.26 -2.22 59.31
N SER A 437 -9.95 -1.69 60.49
CA SER A 437 -8.59 -1.44 60.96
C SER A 437 -7.93 -2.77 61.29
N ASP A 438 -6.83 -3.12 60.61
CA ASP A 438 -5.66 -3.71 61.27
C ASP A 438 -4.43 -3.83 60.33
N GLY A 439 -3.28 -3.37 60.83
CA GLY A 439 -1.98 -4.04 60.65
C GLY A 439 -1.23 -3.98 59.32
N SER A 440 -0.36 -2.97 59.17
CA SER A 440 1.02 -3.06 58.64
C SER A 440 1.29 -3.86 57.34
N GLY A 441 1.47 -3.15 56.21
CA GLY A 441 2.18 -3.72 55.04
C GLY A 441 2.21 -2.84 53.78
N SER A 442 3.38 -2.27 53.49
CA SER A 442 3.84 -1.80 52.17
C SER A 442 3.06 -0.70 51.41
N GLY A 443 3.36 0.57 51.73
CA GLY A 443 3.19 1.70 50.79
C GLY A 443 4.29 1.78 49.71
N LYS A 444 5.02 0.69 49.45
CA LYS A 444 6.19 0.63 48.56
C LYS A 444 5.94 -0.18 47.28
N ASP A 445 4.81 -0.88 47.19
CA ASP A 445 4.49 -1.76 46.05
C ASP A 445 3.82 -1.03 44.88
N SER A 446 2.99 -0.01 45.12
CA SER A 446 2.28 0.68 44.01
C SER A 446 3.25 1.44 43.09
N THR A 447 4.23 2.14 43.66
CA THR A 447 5.21 2.94 42.90
C THR A 447 6.15 2.08 42.06
N ALA A 448 6.54 0.89 42.54
CA ALA A 448 7.32 -0.06 41.74
C ALA A 448 6.49 -0.66 40.60
N THR A 449 5.21 -0.98 40.85
CA THR A 449 4.31 -1.49 39.80
C THR A 449 3.93 -0.44 38.76
N ASP A 450 3.84 0.83 39.13
CA ASP A 450 3.52 1.91 38.18
C ASP A 450 4.73 2.28 37.33
N LYS A 451 5.93 2.36 37.91
CA LYS A 451 7.18 2.51 37.14
C LYS A 451 7.39 1.38 36.13
N ALA A 452 7.07 0.14 36.50
CA ALA A 452 7.15 -1.00 35.60
C ALA A 452 6.12 -0.94 34.45
N LYS A 453 4.93 -0.35 34.69
CA LYS A 453 3.94 -0.11 33.63
C LYS A 453 4.38 1.03 32.71
N ASP A 454 4.97 2.08 33.26
CA ASP A 454 5.42 3.24 32.48
C ASP A 454 6.61 2.87 31.56
N ALA A 455 7.47 1.95 32.01
CA ALA A 455 8.56 1.37 31.22
C ALA A 455 8.15 0.19 30.33
N GLN A 456 6.85 -0.11 30.18
CA GLN A 456 6.41 -1.20 29.33
C GLN A 456 6.61 -0.86 27.85
N TRP A 457 7.16 -1.81 27.08
CA TRP A 457 7.35 -1.65 25.63
C TRP A 457 6.02 -1.36 24.89
N PRO A 458 5.92 -0.27 24.10
CA PRO A 458 4.70 0.08 23.37
C PRO A 458 4.49 -0.77 22.10
N LEU A 459 3.30 -0.67 21.50
CA LEU A 459 3.11 -1.13 20.12
C LEU A 459 3.87 -0.21 19.16
N VAL A 460 4.73 -0.74 18.30
CA VAL A 460 5.37 0.03 17.21
C VAL A 460 4.86 -0.49 15.87
N THR A 461 4.21 0.36 15.08
CA THR A 461 3.75 0.00 13.73
C THR A 461 4.83 0.23 12.68
N GLY A 462 4.52 -0.06 11.42
CA GLY A 462 5.40 0.13 10.28
C GLY A 462 4.69 -0.21 8.98
N TYR A 463 5.37 0.02 7.86
CA TYR A 463 4.90 -0.27 6.51
C TYR A 463 6.08 -0.47 5.57
N GLY A 464 5.93 -1.42 4.64
CA GLY A 464 6.92 -1.80 3.63
C GLY A 464 7.44 -3.24 3.79
N ALA A 465 7.24 -3.87 4.94
CA ALA A 465 7.73 -5.19 5.31
C ALA A 465 9.23 -5.40 5.02
N TYR A 466 10.08 -4.46 5.45
CA TYR A 466 11.51 -4.48 5.14
C TYR A 466 12.13 -5.74 5.70
N VAL A 467 12.90 -6.47 4.88
CA VAL A 467 13.54 -7.72 5.31
C VAL A 467 14.42 -7.49 6.55
N SER A 468 15.14 -6.36 6.60
CA SER A 468 15.93 -5.93 7.76
C SER A 468 15.14 -5.79 9.06
N ASN A 469 13.85 -5.49 8.97
CA ASN A 469 12.97 -5.26 10.11
C ASN A 469 12.18 -6.51 10.53
N ILE A 470 12.10 -7.54 9.68
CA ILE A 470 11.37 -8.77 10.00
C ILE A 470 11.84 -9.40 11.32
N PRO A 471 13.15 -9.46 11.66
CA PRO A 471 13.57 -9.94 12.98
C PRO A 471 12.96 -9.15 14.16
N SER A 472 12.83 -7.82 14.02
CA SER A 472 12.15 -6.97 15.01
C SER A 472 10.65 -7.23 15.07
N VAL A 473 10.03 -7.62 13.95
CA VAL A 473 8.63 -8.08 13.93
C VAL A 473 8.49 -9.42 14.66
N VAL A 474 9.40 -10.36 14.43
CA VAL A 474 9.40 -11.70 15.06
C VAL A 474 9.59 -11.62 16.58
N ASN A 475 10.52 -10.79 17.05
CA ASN A 475 10.79 -10.62 18.48
C ASN A 475 9.80 -9.68 19.19
N GLY A 476 8.88 -9.04 18.44
CA GLY A 476 7.82 -8.19 18.96
C GLY A 476 8.28 -6.79 19.39
N LYS A 477 9.50 -6.37 19.06
CA LYS A 477 9.96 -4.99 19.26
C LYS A 477 9.29 -4.04 18.27
N GLN A 478 9.18 -4.47 17.02
CA GLN A 478 8.20 -3.92 16.07
C GLN A 478 6.95 -4.80 16.15
N TRP A 479 5.79 -4.22 16.42
CA TRP A 479 4.56 -5.01 16.60
C TRP A 479 4.00 -5.52 15.27
N MET A 480 3.94 -4.63 14.28
CA MET A 480 3.46 -4.96 12.94
C MET A 480 4.18 -4.15 11.86
N THR A 481 4.11 -4.67 10.65
CA THR A 481 4.36 -3.94 9.40
C THR A 481 3.19 -4.17 8.45
N GLY A 482 2.99 -3.28 7.48
CA GLY A 482 2.02 -3.44 6.41
C GLY A 482 2.69 -3.62 5.04
N MET A 483 2.03 -4.26 4.08
CA MET A 483 2.49 -4.30 2.69
C MET A 483 1.36 -4.61 1.71
N GLU A 484 1.64 -4.49 0.41
CA GLU A 484 0.69 -4.91 -0.63
C GLU A 484 0.52 -6.42 -0.67
N ASN A 485 -0.70 -6.86 -0.96
CA ASN A 485 -0.95 -8.26 -1.29
C ASN A 485 -0.63 -8.56 -2.76
N ARG A 486 0.67 -8.53 -3.11
CA ARG A 486 1.14 -8.67 -4.51
C ARG A 486 0.63 -9.95 -5.18
N LYS A 487 0.56 -11.06 -4.44
CA LYS A 487 0.06 -12.34 -4.97
C LYS A 487 -1.42 -12.30 -5.32
N ALA A 488 -2.26 -11.64 -4.51
CA ALA A 488 -3.68 -11.46 -4.83
C ALA A 488 -3.85 -10.50 -6.01
N PHE A 489 -3.14 -9.36 -6.01
CA PHE A 489 -3.15 -8.45 -7.15
C PHE A 489 -2.73 -9.14 -8.46
N ALA A 490 -1.66 -9.93 -8.44
CA ALA A 490 -1.18 -10.65 -9.62
C ALA A 490 -2.24 -11.62 -10.17
N SER A 491 -2.87 -12.40 -9.29
CA SER A 491 -3.98 -13.30 -9.64
C SER A 491 -5.13 -12.54 -10.29
N ASP A 492 -5.56 -11.45 -9.67
CA ASP A 492 -6.75 -10.72 -10.11
C ASP A 492 -6.50 -9.87 -11.37
N ILE A 493 -5.29 -9.34 -11.53
CA ILE A 493 -4.85 -8.73 -12.78
C ILE A 493 -4.84 -9.76 -13.91
N ALA A 494 -4.35 -10.98 -13.67
CA ALA A 494 -4.35 -12.05 -14.66
C ALA A 494 -5.77 -12.52 -15.02
N GLU A 495 -6.68 -12.61 -14.04
CA GLU A 495 -8.10 -12.88 -14.29
C GLU A 495 -8.74 -11.76 -15.12
N ALA A 496 -8.46 -10.49 -14.80
CA ALA A 496 -8.96 -9.36 -15.57
C ALA A 496 -8.47 -9.39 -17.02
N CYS A 497 -7.18 -9.66 -17.27
CA CYS A 497 -6.64 -9.84 -18.61
C CYS A 497 -7.33 -10.98 -19.37
N THR A 498 -7.54 -12.12 -18.70
CA THR A 498 -8.23 -13.27 -19.28
C THR A 498 -9.65 -12.92 -19.71
N ARG A 499 -10.38 -12.17 -18.87
CA ARG A 499 -11.76 -11.77 -19.14
C ARG A 499 -11.83 -10.74 -20.27
N LEU A 500 -10.99 -9.71 -20.20
CA LEU A 500 -10.88 -8.69 -21.23
C LEU A 500 -10.59 -9.32 -22.59
N ASN A 501 -9.55 -10.17 -22.69
CA ASN A 501 -9.21 -10.83 -23.95
C ASN A 501 -10.27 -11.86 -24.42
N LYS A 502 -11.24 -12.25 -23.58
CA LYS A 502 -12.41 -13.06 -23.97
C LYS A 502 -13.66 -12.23 -24.24
N GLY A 503 -13.60 -10.91 -24.12
CA GLY A 503 -14.77 -10.01 -24.23
C GLY A 503 -15.77 -10.19 -23.08
N GLN A 504 -15.31 -10.59 -21.89
CA GLN A 504 -16.14 -10.82 -20.70
C GLN A 504 -16.13 -9.62 -19.76
N GLU A 505 -17.23 -9.42 -19.03
CA GLU A 505 -17.38 -8.36 -18.03
C GLU A 505 -16.52 -8.60 -16.77
N LEU A 506 -16.00 -7.50 -16.19
CA LEU A 506 -15.15 -7.51 -15.01
C LEU A 506 -15.93 -7.39 -13.70
N GLU A 507 -17.15 -6.86 -13.75
CA GLU A 507 -18.01 -6.58 -12.58
C GLU A 507 -18.39 -7.84 -11.79
N SER A 508 -18.24 -9.03 -12.40
CA SER A 508 -18.46 -10.31 -11.73
C SER A 508 -17.28 -10.77 -10.86
N MET A 509 -16.12 -10.11 -10.95
CA MET A 509 -14.96 -10.40 -10.09
C MET A 509 -15.18 -9.85 -8.68
N VAL A 510 -14.80 -10.65 -7.67
CA VAL A 510 -15.02 -10.30 -6.26
C VAL A 510 -14.22 -9.07 -5.84
N SER A 511 -13.03 -8.87 -6.41
CA SER A 511 -12.13 -7.74 -6.16
C SER A 511 -12.44 -6.48 -6.95
N VAL A 512 -13.36 -6.54 -7.93
CA VAL A 512 -13.66 -5.40 -8.81
C VAL A 512 -14.86 -4.61 -8.31
N ARG A 513 -14.69 -3.30 -8.15
CA ARG A 513 -15.78 -2.34 -7.90
C ARG A 513 -15.64 -1.14 -8.81
N ASN A 514 -16.77 -0.52 -9.16
CA ASN A 514 -16.75 0.73 -9.91
C ASN A 514 -16.40 1.90 -8.99
N THR A 515 -15.29 2.58 -9.27
CA THR A 515 -14.83 3.75 -8.48
C THR A 515 -14.61 4.97 -9.39
N GLN A 516 -14.18 6.08 -8.79
CA GLN A 516 -13.72 7.26 -9.52
C GLN A 516 -12.18 7.25 -9.53
N VAL A 517 -11.57 7.36 -10.71
CA VAL A 517 -10.12 7.29 -10.94
C VAL A 517 -9.75 8.43 -11.89
N GLY A 518 -8.79 9.28 -11.52
CA GLY A 518 -8.36 10.43 -12.36
C GLY A 518 -9.51 11.36 -12.76
N GLY A 519 -10.44 11.65 -11.85
CA GLY A 519 -11.67 12.41 -12.14
C GLY A 519 -12.76 11.64 -12.92
N VAL A 520 -12.46 10.46 -13.46
CA VAL A 520 -13.40 9.66 -14.27
C VAL A 520 -14.22 8.71 -13.40
N LYS A 521 -15.55 8.76 -13.52
CA LYS A 521 -16.48 7.91 -12.75
C LYS A 521 -16.72 6.55 -13.40
N LYS A 522 -17.05 5.56 -12.57
CA LYS A 522 -17.43 4.19 -12.98
C LYS A 522 -16.32 3.48 -13.77
N VAL A 523 -15.11 3.52 -13.22
CA VAL A 523 -13.97 2.74 -13.71
C VAL A 523 -13.95 1.41 -12.94
N PRO A 524 -13.97 0.25 -13.63
CA PRO A 524 -13.78 -1.05 -12.98
C PRO A 524 -12.42 -1.07 -12.27
N THR A 525 -12.45 -1.14 -10.95
CA THR A 525 -11.26 -1.01 -10.12
C THR A 525 -11.04 -2.29 -9.33
N ILE A 526 -9.92 -2.97 -9.58
CA ILE A 526 -9.41 -4.08 -8.78
C ILE A 526 -8.81 -3.49 -7.50
N ASN A 527 -9.27 -3.99 -6.35
CA ASN A 527 -8.81 -3.50 -5.05
C ASN A 527 -8.62 -4.66 -4.07
N GLU A 528 -7.40 -4.83 -3.58
CA GLU A 528 -7.06 -5.80 -2.55
C GLU A 528 -6.87 -5.14 -1.17
N PRO A 529 -7.20 -5.83 -0.08
CA PRO A 529 -6.87 -5.36 1.25
C PRO A 529 -5.36 -5.44 1.49
N LEU A 530 -4.81 -4.43 2.17
CA LEU A 530 -3.43 -4.44 2.61
C LEU A 530 -3.16 -5.57 3.61
N LEU A 531 -1.99 -6.18 3.49
CA LEU A 531 -1.53 -7.18 4.44
C LEU A 531 -1.01 -6.48 5.68
N ALA A 532 -1.57 -6.81 6.84
CA ALA A 532 -0.97 -6.49 8.12
C ALA A 532 -0.22 -7.72 8.65
N VAL A 533 1.09 -7.57 8.80
CA VAL A 533 2.00 -8.63 9.21
C VAL A 533 2.45 -8.39 10.63
N SER A 534 2.35 -9.42 11.45
CA SER A 534 2.89 -9.48 12.81
C SER A 534 3.55 -10.83 13.01
N ALA A 535 4.31 -10.98 14.10
CA ALA A 535 4.83 -12.27 14.55
C ALA A 535 3.82 -13.44 14.46
N SER A 536 2.54 -13.18 14.75
CA SER A 536 1.50 -14.22 14.84
C SER A 536 1.07 -14.82 13.51
N ASN A 537 1.21 -14.09 12.41
CA ASN A 537 0.77 -14.49 11.07
C ASN A 537 1.89 -14.44 10.01
N LEU A 538 3.09 -14.00 10.37
CA LEU A 538 4.24 -13.84 9.47
C LEU A 538 4.48 -15.07 8.59
N LYS A 539 4.42 -16.28 9.15
CA LYS A 539 4.61 -17.50 8.36
C LYS A 539 3.58 -17.61 7.24
N ALA A 540 2.29 -17.54 7.58
CA ALA A 540 1.20 -17.69 6.62
C ALA A 540 1.11 -16.52 5.63
N THR A 541 1.52 -15.31 6.05
CA THR A 541 1.39 -14.10 5.24
C THR A 541 2.61 -13.83 4.37
N LEU A 542 3.83 -14.12 4.83
CA LEU A 542 5.07 -13.81 4.10
C LEU A 542 5.87 -15.04 3.66
N ILE A 543 5.99 -16.07 4.49
CA ILE A 543 6.86 -17.22 4.18
C ILE A 543 6.16 -18.20 3.25
N ASP A 544 4.96 -18.64 3.61
CA ASP A 544 4.21 -19.66 2.83
C ASP A 544 3.88 -19.18 1.40
N PRO A 545 3.52 -17.90 1.17
CA PRO A 545 3.34 -17.39 -0.20
C PRO A 545 4.66 -17.04 -0.92
N GLY A 546 5.81 -17.19 -0.26
CA GLY A 546 7.13 -16.97 -0.85
C GLY A 546 7.54 -15.50 -0.99
N TYR A 547 7.00 -14.58 -0.18
CA TYR A 547 7.46 -13.19 -0.15
C TYR A 547 8.88 -13.07 0.43
N ILE A 548 9.19 -13.86 1.45
CA ILE A 548 10.50 -13.96 2.10
C ILE A 548 10.81 -15.42 2.46
N THR A 549 12.07 -15.73 2.74
CA THR A 549 12.51 -17.03 3.26
C THR A 549 12.47 -17.09 4.80
N LEU A 550 12.64 -18.29 5.37
CA LEU A 550 12.85 -18.44 6.82
C LEU A 550 14.14 -17.73 7.27
N ALA A 551 15.20 -17.77 6.45
CA ALA A 551 16.47 -17.12 6.75
C ALA A 551 16.32 -15.59 6.81
N ASP A 552 15.53 -15.00 5.91
CA ASP A 552 15.19 -13.57 5.93
C ASP A 552 14.45 -13.16 7.22
N ALA A 553 13.70 -14.08 7.82
CA ALA A 553 13.03 -13.88 9.11
C ALA A 553 13.94 -14.13 10.33
N GLY A 554 15.20 -14.53 10.11
CA GLY A 554 16.15 -14.87 11.17
C GLY A 554 15.85 -16.18 11.89
N LEU A 555 15.26 -17.17 11.21
CA LEU A 555 14.72 -18.41 11.78
C LEU A 555 15.31 -19.71 11.21
#